data_AF-A0A966C9A5-F1
#
_entry.id   AF-A0A966C9A5-F1
#
_cell.length_a   1.000
_cell.length_b   1.000
_cell.length_c   1.000
_cell.angle_alpha   90.00
_cell.angle_beta   90.00
_cell.angle_gamma   90.00
#
_symmetry.space_group_name_H-M   'P 1'
#
loop_
_entity.id
_entity.type
_entity.pdbx_description
1 polymer ?
#
loop_
_entity_poly.entity_id
_entity_poly.type
_entity_poly.pdbx_seq_one_letter_code
_entity_poly.pdbx_strand_id
1 'polypeptide(L)'
;MKKISSVKVPVVIKPTKAKSVPKKTRAKLITPPQKITKPVAVKKASVKKVAKKKVATKSSETKKTLVKSVNKKSLIQASDEKSFWVSDGQILNNLLALANSFEKMDKLIYQHHANSTQNDFADWVETVLCDDDCATALRKAKTPKTANRIVTEHLKFYII
;
A
#
# COMPACT_ATOMS: atom_id res chain seq x y z
N MET A 1 36.50 -77.63 3.22
CA MET A 1 35.74 -76.40 3.51
C MET A 1 36.51 -75.20 2.95
N LYS A 2 36.18 -74.77 1.72
CA LYS A 2 36.83 -73.62 1.07
C LYS A 2 35.75 -72.58 0.79
N LYS A 3 35.99 -71.39 1.34
CA LYS A 3 35.03 -70.32 1.55
C LYS A 3 34.64 -69.64 0.23
N ILE A 4 33.38 -69.23 0.17
CA ILE A 4 32.69 -68.65 -0.97
C ILE A 4 33.30 -67.28 -1.29
N SER A 5 33.73 -67.10 -2.53
CA SER A 5 34.28 -65.85 -3.06
C SER A 5 33.17 -64.80 -3.23
N SER A 6 33.13 -63.82 -2.34
CA SER A 6 32.29 -62.62 -2.49
C SER A 6 33.03 -61.60 -3.34
N VAL A 7 32.55 -61.38 -4.57
CA VAL A 7 33.04 -60.33 -5.47
C VAL A 7 32.60 -58.99 -4.90
N LYS A 8 33.56 -58.27 -4.31
CA LYS A 8 33.37 -56.95 -3.72
C LYS A 8 33.44 -55.90 -4.83
N VAL A 9 32.28 -55.39 -5.24
CA VAL A 9 32.14 -54.25 -6.16
C VAL A 9 32.71 -52.99 -5.48
N PRO A 10 33.66 -52.25 -6.07
CA PRO A 10 34.07 -50.97 -5.52
C PRO A 10 33.08 -49.89 -5.94
N VAL A 11 32.15 -49.54 -5.04
CA VAL A 11 31.38 -48.29 -5.11
C VAL A 11 32.34 -47.14 -4.81
N VAL A 12 32.82 -46.48 -5.86
CA VAL A 12 33.62 -45.26 -5.74
C VAL A 12 32.69 -44.10 -5.37
N ILE A 13 32.56 -43.84 -4.08
CA ILE A 13 31.95 -42.62 -3.54
C ILE A 13 32.99 -41.50 -3.63
N LYS A 14 32.87 -40.63 -4.63
CA LYS A 14 33.61 -39.37 -4.68
C LYS A 14 32.88 -38.33 -3.83
N PRO A 15 33.56 -37.56 -2.95
CA PRO A 15 32.94 -36.45 -2.24
C PRO A 15 32.81 -35.24 -3.18
N THR A 16 31.59 -34.91 -3.61
CA THR A 16 31.33 -33.64 -4.33
C THR A 16 30.97 -32.55 -3.32
N LYS A 17 31.95 -31.66 -3.14
CA LYS A 17 31.94 -30.43 -2.35
C LYS A 17 30.84 -29.48 -2.81
N ALA A 18 30.17 -28.85 -1.84
CA ALA A 18 29.20 -27.79 -2.05
C ALA A 18 29.82 -26.50 -2.64
N LYS A 19 28.95 -25.73 -3.32
CA LYS A 19 29.03 -24.28 -3.65
C LYS A 19 30.03 -23.84 -4.72
N SER A 20 29.52 -23.33 -5.85
CA SER A 20 29.79 -21.97 -6.35
C SER A 20 29.04 -21.68 -7.66
N VAL A 21 28.12 -20.71 -7.62
CA VAL A 21 27.61 -19.98 -8.79
C VAL A 21 27.90 -18.50 -8.51
N PRO A 22 28.43 -17.72 -9.48
CA PRO A 22 29.23 -16.53 -9.18
C PRO A 22 28.40 -15.36 -8.66
N LYS A 23 28.81 -14.85 -7.49
CA LYS A 23 28.53 -13.48 -7.06
C LYS A 23 29.32 -12.52 -7.95
N LYS A 24 28.63 -11.63 -8.68
CA LYS A 24 29.23 -10.35 -9.09
C LYS A 24 28.84 -9.30 -8.06
N THR A 25 29.72 -9.18 -7.08
CA THR A 25 29.79 -8.13 -6.07
C THR A 25 30.08 -6.80 -6.76
N ARG A 26 29.33 -5.73 -6.43
CA ARG A 26 29.94 -4.41 -6.27
C ARG A 26 29.77 -4.01 -4.81
N ALA A 27 30.92 -3.84 -4.16
CA ALA A 27 31.08 -3.71 -2.74
C ALA A 27 30.55 -2.37 -2.19
N LYS A 28 30.19 -2.48 -0.92
CA LYS A 28 29.77 -1.50 0.08
C LYS A 28 31.02 -0.95 0.79
N LEU A 29 31.07 0.34 1.14
CA LEU A 29 31.76 0.91 2.31
C LEU A 29 31.33 2.40 2.43
N ILE A 30 30.37 2.76 3.28
CA ILE A 30 30.47 3.19 4.70
C ILE A 30 30.83 4.69 4.86
N THR A 31 30.04 5.36 5.71
CA THR A 31 29.77 6.79 6.00
C THR A 31 30.86 7.56 6.80
N PRO A 32 30.58 8.75 7.42
CA PRO A 32 30.79 10.17 7.03
C PRO A 32 32.00 10.84 7.76
N PRO A 33 32.47 12.08 7.45
CA PRO A 33 31.89 13.35 7.95
C PRO A 33 31.97 14.48 6.87
N GLN A 34 31.26 15.62 6.95
CA GLN A 34 31.73 16.84 7.60
C GLN A 34 30.66 17.94 7.62
N LYS A 35 30.63 18.65 8.75
CA LYS A 35 29.91 19.90 9.04
C LYS A 35 30.94 21.03 9.00
N ILE A 36 30.79 22.04 8.13
CA ILE A 36 31.53 23.32 8.16
C ILE A 36 30.58 24.43 7.63
N THR A 37 29.83 25.12 8.50
CA THR A 37 30.00 26.48 9.09
C THR A 37 29.20 27.60 8.39
N LYS A 38 28.54 28.42 9.21
CA LYS A 38 27.72 29.64 8.92
C LYS A 38 28.63 30.84 8.53
N PRO A 39 28.20 32.13 8.29
CA PRO A 39 26.85 32.75 8.30
C PRO A 39 26.59 33.88 7.23
N VAL A 40 25.35 34.05 6.71
CA VAL A 40 24.78 35.36 6.28
C VAL A 40 23.25 35.20 6.37
N ALA A 41 22.45 35.78 7.28
CA ALA A 41 22.35 37.14 7.81
C ALA A 41 21.86 38.20 6.79
N VAL A 42 20.56 38.15 6.45
CA VAL A 42 19.69 39.35 6.44
C VAL A 42 18.36 38.93 7.09
N LYS A 43 18.25 39.06 8.42
CA LYS A 43 17.45 40.08 9.16
C LYS A 43 15.95 40.02 8.81
N LYS A 44 15.06 39.56 9.72
CA LYS A 44 14.36 40.32 10.81
C LYS A 44 13.75 41.63 10.27
N ALA A 45 12.50 42.02 10.50
CA ALA A 45 11.45 41.71 11.47
C ALA A 45 10.10 42.08 10.80
N SER A 46 8.90 41.66 11.23
CA SER A 46 8.20 42.07 12.45
C SER A 46 6.89 41.26 12.57
N VAL A 47 6.63 40.49 13.63
CA VAL A 47 6.04 40.87 14.94
C VAL A 47 4.52 40.66 14.98
N LYS A 48 4.11 39.63 15.78
CA LYS A 48 3.06 39.60 16.85
C LYS A 48 1.66 40.15 16.49
N LYS A 49 0.51 39.66 16.95
CA LYS A 49 0.00 38.67 17.93
C LYS A 49 -1.52 39.02 18.03
N VAL A 50 -2.31 38.23 18.77
CA VAL A 50 -3.66 38.55 19.32
C VAL A 50 -4.81 38.13 18.37
N ALA A 51 -5.88 37.40 18.72
CA ALA A 51 -6.52 37.07 20.00
C ALA A 51 -7.46 35.83 19.93
N LYS A 52 -7.48 35.07 21.02
CA LYS A 52 -8.65 34.59 21.80
C LYS A 52 -9.95 34.06 21.11
N LYS A 53 -10.19 32.76 21.35
CA LYS A 53 -11.19 32.18 22.31
C LYS A 53 -12.68 32.00 21.89
N LYS A 54 -13.18 30.79 22.23
CA LYS A 54 -14.59 30.33 22.47
C LYS A 54 -15.47 30.10 21.22
N VAL A 55 -16.46 29.21 21.13
CA VAL A 55 -17.03 28.02 21.83
C VAL A 55 -18.31 27.67 21.01
N ALA A 56 -18.84 26.44 21.15
CA ALA A 56 -20.24 26.02 20.84
C ALA A 56 -20.60 25.79 19.35
N THR A 57 -20.73 24.54 18.89
CA THR A 57 -21.87 23.58 19.02
C THR A 57 -23.09 23.86 18.13
N LYS A 58 -23.29 22.90 17.21
CA LYS A 58 -24.57 22.24 16.86
C LYS A 58 -25.65 23.05 16.12
N SER A 59 -25.82 22.70 14.85
CA SER A 59 -27.12 22.76 14.15
C SER A 59 -27.26 21.53 13.25
N SER A 60 -27.83 20.47 13.83
CA SER A 60 -28.85 19.61 13.23
C SER A 60 -29.90 20.46 12.49
N GLU A 61 -30.61 20.08 11.44
CA GLU A 61 -30.83 18.84 10.69
C GLU A 61 -31.97 19.22 9.73
N THR A 62 -31.84 19.03 8.41
CA THR A 62 -32.97 18.64 7.53
C THR A 62 -32.50 18.40 6.09
N LYS A 63 -32.52 17.13 5.65
CA LYS A 63 -33.38 16.74 4.51
C LYS A 63 -33.49 15.22 4.39
N LYS A 64 -34.69 14.77 4.76
CA LYS A 64 -35.39 13.54 4.42
C LYS A 64 -35.01 12.89 3.09
N THR A 65 -34.69 11.59 3.18
CA THR A 65 -35.22 10.46 2.39
C THR A 65 -35.46 10.65 0.89
N LEU A 66 -34.59 10.04 0.08
CA LEU A 66 -35.02 9.23 -1.07
C LEU A 66 -34.29 7.88 -1.00
N VAL A 67 -34.96 6.87 -0.44
CA VAL A 67 -34.59 5.47 -0.65
C VAL A 67 -34.92 5.11 -2.08
N LYS A 68 -34.03 5.47 -3.02
CA LYS A 68 -34.03 4.86 -4.34
C LYS A 68 -33.76 3.37 -4.12
N SER A 69 -34.57 2.51 -4.73
CA SER A 69 -34.27 1.10 -4.89
C SER A 69 -32.97 1.00 -5.68
N VAL A 70 -31.85 0.99 -4.98
CA VAL A 70 -30.54 0.83 -5.59
C VAL A 70 -30.46 -0.63 -5.98
N ASN A 71 -30.42 -0.91 -7.27
CA ASN A 71 -29.99 -2.22 -7.77
C ASN A 71 -28.57 -2.42 -7.23
N LYS A 72 -28.44 -3.20 -6.15
CA LYS A 72 -27.18 -3.34 -5.43
C LYS A 72 -26.30 -4.31 -6.18
N LYS A 73 -25.09 -3.88 -6.53
CA LYS A 73 -24.07 -4.70 -7.20
C LYS A 73 -23.54 -5.78 -6.24
N SER A 74 -23.17 -6.95 -6.74
CA SER A 74 -22.47 -7.96 -5.92
C SER A 74 -21.02 -7.53 -5.70
N LEU A 75 -20.51 -7.66 -4.47
CA LEU A 75 -19.12 -7.36 -4.17
C LEU A 75 -18.21 -8.42 -4.83
N ILE A 76 -17.30 -7.97 -5.69
CA ILE A 76 -16.29 -8.82 -6.32
C ILE A 76 -15.10 -8.98 -5.35
N GLN A 77 -14.59 -10.20 -5.26
CA GLN A 77 -13.38 -10.53 -4.52
C GLN A 77 -12.31 -11.04 -5.49
N ALA A 78 -11.14 -10.42 -5.45
CA ALA A 78 -9.96 -10.84 -6.18
C ALA A 78 -9.40 -12.15 -5.61
N SER A 79 -8.85 -12.97 -6.50
CA SER A 79 -8.02 -14.11 -6.11
C SER A 79 -6.69 -13.62 -5.50
N ASP A 80 -6.01 -14.47 -4.74
CA ASP A 80 -4.76 -14.13 -4.04
C ASP A 80 -3.68 -13.61 -5.02
N GLU A 81 -3.63 -14.16 -6.23
CA GLU A 81 -2.69 -13.73 -7.29
C GLU A 81 -2.99 -12.34 -7.85
N LYS A 82 -4.25 -11.90 -7.77
CA LYS A 82 -4.71 -10.59 -8.24
C LYS A 82 -4.95 -9.61 -7.09
N SER A 83 -4.65 -10.01 -5.86
CA SER A 83 -4.76 -9.14 -4.71
C SER A 83 -3.71 -8.03 -4.77
N PHE A 84 -4.03 -6.88 -4.20
CA PHE A 84 -3.13 -5.74 -4.19
C PHE A 84 -2.19 -5.81 -2.97
N TRP A 85 -0.89 -5.67 -3.22
CA TRP A 85 0.15 -5.73 -2.18
C TRP A 85 0.61 -4.33 -1.84
N VAL A 86 0.24 -3.87 -0.64
CA VAL A 86 0.67 -2.57 -0.12
C VAL A 86 2.08 -2.70 0.44
N SER A 87 2.87 -1.62 0.37
CA SER A 87 4.25 -1.58 0.91
C SER A 87 4.34 -1.82 2.43
N ASP A 88 3.21 -1.70 3.14
CA ASP A 88 3.08 -1.98 4.57
C ASP A 88 2.85 -3.49 4.87
N GLY A 89 2.84 -4.34 3.83
CA GLY A 89 2.61 -5.78 3.95
C GLY A 89 1.15 -6.19 4.00
N GLN A 90 0.22 -5.23 3.88
CA GLN A 90 -1.21 -5.52 3.77
C GLN A 90 -1.56 -6.04 2.38
N ILE A 91 -2.39 -7.08 2.34
CA ILE A 91 -2.93 -7.67 1.10
C ILE A 91 -4.40 -7.29 1.02
N LEU A 92 -4.80 -6.68 -0.10
CA LEU A 92 -6.17 -6.23 -0.34
C LEU A 92 -6.79 -7.09 -1.42
N ASN A 93 -7.86 -7.80 -1.07
CA ASN A 93 -8.55 -8.74 -1.96
C ASN A 93 -9.88 -8.19 -2.48
N ASN A 94 -10.47 -7.18 -1.85
CA ASN A 94 -11.75 -6.61 -2.26
C ASN A 94 -11.86 -5.13 -1.88
N LEU A 95 -12.97 -4.52 -2.27
CA LEU A 95 -13.23 -3.10 -2.04
C LEU A 95 -13.38 -2.75 -0.55
N LEU A 96 -13.87 -3.68 0.28
CA LEU A 96 -13.97 -3.50 1.74
C LEU A 96 -12.59 -3.45 2.41
N ALA A 97 -11.71 -4.39 2.05
CA ALA A 97 -10.34 -4.44 2.54
C ALA A 97 -9.60 -3.16 2.18
N LEU A 98 -9.81 -2.66 0.96
CA LEU A 98 -9.28 -1.37 0.51
C LEU A 98 -9.79 -0.20 1.38
N ALA A 99 -11.10 -0.14 1.65
CA ALA A 99 -11.68 0.90 2.51
C ALA A 99 -11.05 0.88 3.92
N ASN A 100 -11.02 -0.29 4.55
CA ASN A 100 -10.45 -0.48 5.88
C ASN A 100 -8.95 -0.13 5.92
N SER A 101 -8.22 -0.45 4.86
CA SER A 101 -6.81 -0.10 4.74
C SER A 101 -6.63 1.42 4.66
N PHE A 102 -7.40 2.12 3.83
CA PHE A 102 -7.32 3.58 3.71
C PHE A 102 -7.67 4.35 5.00
N GLU A 103 -8.45 3.77 5.91
CA GLU A 103 -8.74 4.38 7.20
C GLU A 103 -7.49 4.46 8.09
N LYS A 104 -6.66 3.41 8.05
CA LYS A 104 -5.46 3.26 8.89
C LYS A 104 -4.17 3.62 8.17
N MET A 105 -4.23 3.75 6.84
CA MET A 105 -3.06 3.95 5.98
C MET A 105 -2.43 5.34 6.18
N ASP A 106 -1.12 5.32 6.38
CA ASP A 106 -0.32 6.54 6.42
C ASP A 106 -0.26 7.23 5.06
N LYS A 107 -0.21 8.57 5.10
CA LYS A 107 -0.12 9.38 3.88
C LYS A 107 1.13 9.06 3.05
N LEU A 108 2.25 8.72 3.69
CA LEU A 108 3.48 8.38 2.98
C LEU A 108 3.30 7.07 2.19
N ILE A 109 2.71 6.04 2.80
CA ILE A 109 2.38 4.78 2.14
C ILE A 109 1.42 5.01 0.98
N TYR A 110 0.37 5.79 1.19
CA TYR A 110 -0.55 6.14 0.11
C TYR A 110 0.17 6.82 -1.06
N GLN A 111 1.08 7.76 -0.79
CA GLN A 111 1.82 8.49 -1.83
C GLN A 111 2.79 7.62 -2.64
N HIS A 112 3.19 6.46 -2.12
CA HIS A 112 4.00 5.50 -2.88
C HIS A 112 3.23 4.86 -4.03
N HIS A 113 1.92 4.67 -3.87
CA HIS A 113 1.04 4.00 -4.85
C HIS A 113 0.13 5.00 -5.60
N ALA A 114 -0.19 6.13 -4.97
CA ALA A 114 -1.06 7.16 -5.49
C ALA A 114 -0.40 8.53 -5.41
N ASN A 115 0.20 8.94 -6.52
CA ASN A 115 0.86 10.22 -6.69
C ASN A 115 -0.01 11.17 -7.57
N SER A 116 0.55 12.31 -7.98
CA SER A 116 -0.21 13.31 -8.75
C SER A 116 -0.46 12.89 -10.21
N THR A 117 0.29 11.90 -10.69
CA THR A 117 0.32 11.43 -12.08
C THR A 117 -0.35 10.07 -12.23
N GLN A 118 -0.23 9.19 -11.24
CA GLN A 118 -0.67 7.80 -11.29
C GLN A 118 -1.29 7.38 -9.96
N ASN A 119 -2.27 6.48 -10.04
CA ASN A 119 -2.93 5.91 -8.88
C ASN A 119 -3.16 4.41 -9.10
N ASP A 120 -2.24 3.61 -8.56
CA ASP A 120 -2.22 2.16 -8.73
C ASP A 120 -3.45 1.50 -8.09
N PHE A 121 -4.03 2.10 -7.04
CA PHE A 121 -5.28 1.61 -6.45
C PHE A 121 -6.45 1.75 -7.42
N ALA A 122 -6.52 2.84 -8.17
CA ALA A 122 -7.59 3.05 -9.13
C ALA A 122 -7.48 2.08 -10.30
N ASP A 123 -6.27 1.87 -10.81
CA ASP A 123 -6.01 0.93 -11.90
C ASP A 123 -6.32 -0.51 -11.46
N TRP A 124 -6.02 -0.88 -10.20
CA TRP A 124 -6.39 -2.18 -9.65
C TRP A 124 -7.91 -2.34 -9.51
N VAL A 125 -8.62 -1.34 -8.99
CA VAL A 125 -10.10 -1.39 -8.85
C VAL A 125 -10.77 -1.52 -10.22
N GLU A 126 -10.26 -0.84 -11.25
CA GLU A 126 -10.77 -0.95 -12.62
C GLU A 126 -10.50 -2.33 -13.22
N THR A 127 -9.26 -2.81 -13.14
CA THR A 127 -8.84 -4.01 -13.87
C THR A 127 -9.19 -5.33 -13.17
N VAL A 128 -9.22 -5.35 -11.83
CA VAL A 128 -9.43 -6.56 -11.03
C VAL A 128 -10.85 -6.63 -10.47
N LEU A 129 -11.38 -5.50 -9.99
CA LEU A 129 -12.73 -5.45 -9.43
C LEU A 129 -13.77 -4.99 -10.46
N CYS A 130 -13.36 -4.61 -11.69
CA CYS A 130 -14.23 -4.17 -12.76
C CYS A 130 -15.22 -3.07 -12.34
N ASP A 131 -14.77 -2.12 -11.49
CA ASP A 131 -15.56 -0.96 -11.05
C ASP A 131 -14.95 0.35 -11.56
N ASP A 132 -15.25 0.67 -12.83
CA ASP A 132 -14.78 1.87 -13.51
C ASP A 132 -15.26 3.18 -12.83
N ASP A 133 -16.47 3.16 -12.28
CA ASP A 133 -17.07 4.32 -11.60
C ASP A 133 -16.26 4.67 -10.35
N CYS A 134 -15.96 3.65 -9.52
CA CYS A 134 -15.15 3.83 -8.33
C CYS A 134 -13.72 4.20 -8.69
N ALA A 135 -13.11 3.53 -9.67
CA ALA A 135 -11.75 3.81 -10.12
C ALA A 135 -11.59 5.26 -10.60
N THR A 136 -12.52 5.75 -11.42
CA THR A 136 -12.52 7.13 -11.93
C THR A 136 -12.61 8.16 -10.80
N ALA A 137 -13.44 7.89 -9.79
CA ALA A 137 -13.50 8.74 -8.62
C ALA A 137 -12.20 8.67 -7.79
N LEU A 138 -11.64 7.47 -7.63
CA LEU A 138 -10.42 7.23 -6.86
C LEU A 138 -9.19 7.91 -7.47
N ARG A 139 -9.08 8.00 -8.80
CA ARG A 139 -8.02 8.76 -9.49
C ARG A 139 -7.94 10.23 -9.06
N LYS A 140 -9.07 10.82 -8.64
CA LYS A 140 -9.13 12.22 -8.17
C LYS A 140 -8.70 12.36 -6.70
N ALA A 141 -8.58 11.26 -5.97
CA ALA A 141 -8.25 11.27 -4.54
C ALA A 141 -6.75 11.45 -4.31
N LYS A 142 -6.38 12.58 -3.69
CA LYS A 142 -4.98 12.91 -3.36
C LYS A 142 -4.54 12.45 -1.97
N THR A 143 -5.48 11.99 -1.15
CA THR A 143 -5.22 11.58 0.23
C THR A 143 -5.94 10.27 0.56
N PRO A 144 -5.41 9.46 1.48
CA PRO A 144 -6.06 8.21 1.89
C PRO A 144 -7.45 8.46 2.47
N LYS A 145 -7.65 9.54 3.24
CA LYS A 145 -8.98 9.91 3.77
C LYS A 145 -10.00 10.21 2.67
N THR A 146 -9.61 10.95 1.63
CA THR A 146 -10.51 11.21 0.50
C THR A 146 -10.82 9.93 -0.29
N ALA A 147 -9.82 9.07 -0.46
CA ALA A 147 -9.98 7.77 -1.11
C ALA A 147 -10.94 6.87 -0.33
N ASN A 148 -10.76 6.75 0.99
CA ASN A 148 -11.65 6.02 1.89
C ASN A 148 -13.10 6.50 1.76
N ARG A 149 -13.34 7.83 1.76
CA ARG A 149 -14.69 8.38 1.62
C ARG A 149 -15.34 7.94 0.31
N ILE A 150 -14.61 8.03 -0.80
CA ILE A 150 -15.11 7.63 -2.12
C ILE A 150 -15.49 6.15 -2.09
N VAL A 151 -14.57 5.29 -1.64
CA VAL A 151 -14.82 3.84 -1.57
C VAL A 151 -16.03 3.53 -0.68
N THR A 152 -16.13 4.18 0.48
CA THR A 152 -17.26 3.99 1.42
C THR A 152 -18.60 4.43 0.83
N GLU A 153 -18.63 5.52 0.06
CA GLU A 153 -19.83 5.92 -0.66
C GLU A 153 -20.22 4.90 -1.74
N HIS A 154 -19.24 4.37 -2.47
CA HIS A 154 -19.46 3.32 -3.47
C HIS A 154 -19.95 2.01 -2.84
N LEU A 155 -19.46 1.64 -1.65
CA LEU A 155 -19.87 0.44 -0.91
C LEU A 155 -21.38 0.42 -0.58
N LYS A 156 -22.06 1.57 -0.48
CA LYS A 156 -23.52 1.63 -0.27
C LYS A 156 -24.32 1.04 -1.43
N PHE A 157 -23.72 1.00 -2.62
CA PHE A 157 -24.31 0.43 -3.82
C PHE A 157 -24.06 -1.08 -3.93
N TYR A 158 -23.30 -1.67 -3.00
CA TYR A 158 -23.02 -3.11 -3.00
C TYR A 158 -23.92 -3.87 -2.04
N ILE A 159 -24.20 -5.13 -2.37
CA ILE A 159 -24.70 -6.12 -1.40
C ILE A 159 -23.47 -6.64 -0.68
N ILE A 160 -23.47 -6.44 0.63
CA ILE A 160 -22.37 -6.77 1.54
C ILE A 160 -22.88 -7.74 2.60
#